data_AF-A0A2G9U641-F1
#
_entry.id   AF-A0A2G9U641-F1
#
_cell.length_a   1.000
_cell.length_b   1.000
_cell.length_c   1.000
_cell.angle_alpha   90.00
_cell.angle_beta   90.00
_cell.angle_gamma   90.00
#
_symmetry.space_group_name_H-M   'P 1'
#
loop_
_entity.id
_entity.type
_entity.pdbx_description
1 polymer ?
#
loop_
_entity_poly.entity_id
_entity_poly.type
_entity_poly.pdbx_seq_one_letter_code
_entity_poly.pdbx_strand_id
1 'polypeptide(L)'
;MLGSLLEIQIAYEVLKQEQGDTEDTRDPVDIHYEKLKCKMEVVDHDSAEFERVKLYMENTHGETHTLFKLEIVDVIRIDREGEAKKFKADIGNRRLLWHGSGTTNYGGILSQGLRIAPPEAPVVFSDNADGLMLLCDVALGKVKEEINAKDHSLKTIKGYNSVQGLGGMEPDPTQLVVCEEGYSINTAKPVKTQSSQNRTLLYNEYIVYDVDQILMRYLVRTRFKMSTTLA
;
A
#
# COMPACT_ATOMS: atom_id res chain seq x y z
N MET A 1 -10.53 9.39 13.39
CA MET A 1 -10.58 10.86 13.23
C MET A 1 -9.26 11.52 13.62
N LEU A 2 -8.65 11.17 14.77
CA LEU A 2 -7.40 11.77 15.25
C LEU A 2 -6.18 11.51 14.34
N GLY A 3 -6.06 10.30 13.76
CA GLY A 3 -4.97 9.97 12.83
C GLY A 3 -4.98 10.87 11.58
N SER A 4 -6.13 11.04 10.94
CA SER A 4 -6.27 11.94 9.80
C SER A 4 -5.95 13.39 10.16
N LEU A 5 -6.29 13.86 11.36
CA LEU A 5 -5.93 15.21 11.82
C LEU A 5 -4.43 15.37 12.03
N LEU A 6 -3.76 14.34 12.57
CA LEU A 6 -2.30 14.31 12.69
C LEU A 6 -1.62 14.31 11.32
N GLU A 7 -2.12 13.52 10.36
CA GLU A 7 -1.60 13.51 8.99
C GLU A 7 -1.83 14.84 8.26
N ILE A 8 -2.98 15.48 8.46
CA ILE A 8 -3.25 16.83 7.96
C ILE A 8 -2.30 17.83 8.62
N GLN A 9 -2.04 17.73 9.92
CA GLN A 9 -1.07 18.57 10.61
C GLN A 9 0.34 18.38 10.04
N ILE A 10 0.76 17.14 9.82
CA ILE A 10 2.05 16.80 9.21
C ILE A 10 2.15 17.39 7.81
N ALA A 11 1.12 17.20 6.97
CA ALA A 11 1.07 17.80 5.65
C ALA A 11 1.17 19.33 5.76
N TYR A 12 0.49 19.93 6.75
CA TYR A 12 0.57 21.36 6.99
C TYR A 12 1.94 21.83 7.50
N GLU A 13 2.65 21.03 8.31
CA GLU A 13 4.04 21.30 8.75
C GLU A 13 5.03 21.21 7.59
N VAL A 14 4.84 20.24 6.69
CA VAL A 14 5.58 20.13 5.42
C VAL A 14 5.37 21.41 4.61
N LEU A 15 4.12 21.89 4.49
CA LEU A 15 3.80 23.14 3.78
C LEU A 15 4.39 24.38 4.50
N LYS A 16 4.24 24.51 5.82
CA LYS A 16 4.57 25.71 6.62
C LYS A 16 6.03 26.12 6.72
N GLN A 17 6.99 25.34 6.23
CA GLN A 17 8.42 25.73 6.19
C GLN A 17 8.72 26.98 5.33
N GLU A 18 7.70 27.72 4.91
CA GLU A 18 7.72 28.89 4.02
C GLU A 18 7.91 30.25 4.71
N GLN A 19 7.79 30.36 6.04
CA GLN A 19 7.82 31.70 6.69
C GLN A 19 9.23 32.28 6.93
N GLY A 20 10.23 31.91 6.12
CA GLY A 20 11.62 32.32 6.30
C GLY A 20 12.26 33.13 5.16
N ASP A 21 11.86 32.95 3.90
CA ASP A 21 12.56 33.57 2.76
C ASP A 21 11.57 34.24 1.80
N THR A 22 11.55 35.57 1.81
CA THR A 22 10.68 36.43 0.98
C THR A 22 11.13 36.56 -0.48
N GLU A 23 11.91 35.62 -1.02
CA GLU A 23 12.47 35.71 -2.39
C GLU A 23 12.58 34.37 -3.14
N ASP A 24 11.83 33.33 -2.76
CA ASP A 24 11.83 32.09 -3.56
C ASP A 24 11.00 32.27 -4.85
N THR A 25 11.67 32.28 -6.00
CA THR A 25 11.07 32.48 -7.34
C THR A 25 10.66 31.16 -8.01
N ARG A 26 10.86 30.03 -7.33
CA ARG A 26 10.55 28.68 -7.85
C ARG A 26 9.04 28.41 -7.85
N ASP A 27 8.62 27.46 -8.68
CA ASP A 27 7.22 27.03 -8.74
C ASP A 27 6.82 26.42 -7.38
N PRO A 28 5.67 26.82 -6.79
CA PRO A 28 5.18 26.25 -5.53
C PRO A 28 5.05 24.71 -5.56
N VAL A 29 4.73 24.13 -6.72
CA VAL A 29 4.64 22.67 -6.89
C VAL A 29 6.01 22.02 -6.70
N ASP A 30 7.07 22.61 -7.25
CA ASP A 30 8.44 22.11 -7.11
C ASP A 30 8.89 22.18 -5.65
N ILE A 31 8.59 23.28 -4.95
CA ILE A 31 8.88 23.44 -3.52
C ILE A 31 8.20 22.35 -2.70
N HIS A 32 6.90 22.11 -2.94
CA HIS A 32 6.16 21.08 -2.23
C HIS A 32 6.66 19.67 -2.55
N TYR A 33 7.02 19.41 -3.81
CA TYR A 33 7.58 18.14 -4.25
C TYR A 33 8.93 17.84 -3.57
N GLU A 34 9.85 18.81 -3.52
CA GLU A 34 11.14 18.67 -2.82
C GLU A 34 10.96 18.33 -1.34
N LYS A 35 9.96 18.93 -0.68
CA LYS A 35 9.65 18.67 0.73
C LYS A 35 9.15 17.25 0.99
N LEU A 36 8.62 16.55 -0.02
CA LEU A 36 8.24 15.14 0.10
C LEU A 36 9.46 14.22 0.20
N LYS A 37 10.66 14.65 -0.21
CA LYS A 37 11.88 13.82 -0.17
C LYS A 37 11.67 12.42 -0.76
N CYS A 38 10.88 12.37 -1.83
CA CYS A 38 10.45 11.15 -2.47
C CYS A 38 10.49 11.39 -3.98
N LYS A 39 11.42 10.73 -4.66
CA LYS A 39 11.53 10.83 -6.11
C LYS A 39 10.35 10.10 -6.74
N MET A 40 9.77 10.70 -7.77
CA MET A 40 8.61 10.16 -8.47
C MET A 40 8.88 10.13 -9.98
N GLU A 41 8.61 8.99 -10.60
CA GLU A 41 8.74 8.79 -12.04
C GLU A 41 7.48 8.13 -12.59
N VAL A 42 6.83 8.76 -13.56
CA VAL A 42 5.64 8.20 -14.20
C VAL A 42 6.04 6.98 -15.02
N VAL A 43 5.34 5.88 -14.82
CA VAL A 43 5.49 4.66 -15.61
C VAL A 43 4.67 4.82 -16.89
N ASP A 44 5.31 4.55 -18.03
CA ASP A 44 4.67 4.56 -19.34
C ASP A 44 3.52 3.52 -19.39
N HIS A 45 2.34 3.96 -19.82
CA HIS A 45 1.13 3.15 -19.94
C HIS A 45 1.31 1.95 -20.89
N ASP A 46 2.18 2.07 -21.90
CA ASP A 46 2.44 0.99 -22.86
C ASP A 46 3.51 -0.01 -22.36
N SER A 47 4.08 0.22 -21.16
CA SER A 47 5.14 -0.63 -20.62
C SER A 47 4.61 -1.93 -20.01
N ALA A 48 5.44 -2.97 -20.06
CA ALA A 48 5.15 -4.25 -19.41
C ALA A 48 4.99 -4.12 -17.88
N GLU A 49 5.60 -3.11 -17.27
CA GLU A 49 5.47 -2.84 -15.84
C GLU A 49 4.09 -2.29 -15.50
N PHE A 50 3.58 -1.33 -16.29
CA PHE A 50 2.23 -0.80 -16.12
C PHE A 50 1.20 -1.93 -16.28
N GLU A 51 1.31 -2.72 -17.36
CA GLU A 51 0.41 -3.85 -17.60
C GLU A 51 0.48 -4.91 -16.50
N ARG A 52 1.64 -5.13 -15.88
CA ARG A 52 1.76 -6.03 -14.71
C ARG A 52 1.00 -5.49 -13.49
N VAL A 53 1.12 -4.21 -13.18
CA VAL A 53 0.38 -3.58 -12.05
C VAL A 53 -1.12 -3.60 -12.32
N LYS A 54 -1.51 -3.33 -13.55
CA LYS A 54 -2.91 -3.40 -13.99
C LYS A 54 -3.49 -4.80 -13.90
N LEU A 55 -2.78 -5.81 -14.42
CA LEU A 55 -3.16 -7.21 -14.27
C LEU A 55 -3.27 -7.60 -12.80
N TYR A 56 -2.35 -7.13 -11.95
CA TYR A 56 -2.39 -7.40 -10.52
C TYR A 56 -3.66 -6.82 -9.88
N MET A 57 -3.99 -5.57 -10.17
CA MET A 57 -5.21 -4.92 -9.64
C MET A 57 -6.48 -5.60 -10.14
N GLU A 58 -6.59 -5.86 -11.45
CA GLU A 58 -7.78 -6.46 -12.05
C GLU A 58 -8.06 -7.87 -11.52
N ASN A 59 -7.02 -8.70 -11.36
CA ASN A 59 -7.20 -10.06 -10.88
C ASN A 59 -7.39 -10.18 -9.36
N THR A 60 -6.92 -9.20 -8.59
CA THR A 60 -7.06 -9.20 -7.12
C THR A 60 -8.19 -8.32 -6.61
N HIS A 61 -9.03 -7.77 -7.49
CA HIS A 61 -10.29 -7.16 -7.12
C HIS A 61 -11.21 -8.20 -6.47
N GLY A 62 -11.49 -8.03 -5.18
CA GLY A 62 -12.31 -8.97 -4.41
C GLY A 62 -13.71 -9.14 -5.00
N GLU A 63 -14.16 -10.39 -5.18
CA GLU A 63 -15.48 -10.70 -5.74
C GLU A 63 -16.64 -10.11 -4.93
N THR A 64 -16.41 -9.88 -3.63
CA THR A 64 -17.37 -9.25 -2.71
C THR A 64 -17.43 -7.73 -2.83
N HIS A 65 -16.46 -7.08 -3.48
CA HIS A 65 -16.40 -5.63 -3.67
C HIS A 65 -17.10 -5.20 -4.97
N THR A 66 -18.40 -5.49 -5.08
CA THR A 66 -19.18 -5.26 -6.31
C THR A 66 -19.70 -3.83 -6.47
N LEU A 67 -19.66 -3.02 -5.40
CA LEU A 67 -20.20 -1.65 -5.39
C LEU A 67 -19.43 -0.69 -6.31
N PHE A 68 -18.16 -0.98 -6.58
CA PHE A 68 -17.30 -0.17 -7.41
C PHE A 68 -16.33 -1.02 -8.24
N LYS A 69 -15.84 -0.45 -9.33
CA LYS A 69 -14.65 -0.88 -10.03
C LYS A 69 -13.54 0.15 -9.87
N LEU A 70 -12.31 -0.31 -9.89
CA LEU A 70 -11.12 0.54 -9.93
C LEU A 70 -10.56 0.56 -11.34
N GLU A 71 -10.26 1.75 -11.83
CA GLU A 71 -9.54 2.00 -13.07
C GLU A 71 -8.18 2.61 -12.71
N ILE A 72 -7.07 2.07 -13.20
CA ILE A 72 -5.76 2.73 -13.03
C ILE A 72 -5.69 3.91 -13.97
N VAL A 73 -5.41 5.09 -13.41
CA VAL A 73 -5.16 6.32 -14.15
C VAL A 73 -3.66 6.44 -14.42
N ASP A 74 -2.84 6.34 -13.37
CA ASP A 74 -1.39 6.49 -13.44
C ASP A 74 -0.70 5.49 -12.50
N VAL A 75 0.46 4.99 -12.91
CA VAL A 75 1.40 4.27 -12.03
C VAL A 75 2.67 5.11 -11.94
N ILE A 76 3.13 5.38 -10.73
CA ILE A 76 4.26 6.25 -10.46
C ILE A 76 5.26 5.45 -9.63
N ARG A 77 6.47 5.23 -10.14
CA ARG A 77 7.57 4.69 -9.33
C ARG A 77 7.95 5.72 -8.28
N ILE A 78 8.14 5.25 -7.05
CA ILE A 78 8.53 6.10 -5.93
C ILE A 78 9.79 5.58 -5.27
N ASP A 79 10.71 6.49 -4.94
CA ASP A 79 11.94 6.23 -4.19
C ASP A 79 12.07 7.27 -3.07
N ARG A 80 11.69 6.85 -1.85
CA ARG A 80 11.73 7.71 -0.68
C ARG A 80 13.12 7.76 -0.07
N GLU A 81 13.59 8.96 0.24
CA GLU A 81 14.93 9.21 0.75
C GLU A 81 15.26 8.34 1.98
N GLY A 82 16.31 7.54 1.85
CA GLY A 82 16.86 6.70 2.91
C GLY A 82 16.08 5.42 3.20
N GLU A 83 14.93 5.17 2.57
CA GLU A 83 14.13 3.96 2.80
C GLU A 83 14.86 2.70 2.34
N ALA A 84 15.38 2.71 1.12
CA ALA A 84 16.14 1.58 0.57
C ALA A 84 17.38 1.19 1.41
N LYS A 85 17.99 2.16 2.14
CA LYS A 85 19.14 1.91 3.02
C LYS A 85 18.76 1.18 4.30
N LYS A 86 17.54 1.40 4.80
CA LYS A 86 17.03 0.78 6.03
C LYS A 86 16.29 -0.54 5.75
N PHE A 87 15.83 -0.72 4.51
CA PHE A 87 15.03 -1.87 4.11
C PHE A 87 15.73 -3.20 4.41
N LYS A 88 15.06 -4.03 5.22
CA LYS A 88 15.56 -5.33 5.72
C LYS A 88 15.34 -6.45 4.71
N ALA A 89 15.87 -6.27 3.50
CA ALA A 89 15.72 -7.23 2.40
C ALA A 89 16.29 -8.62 2.72
N ASP A 90 17.30 -8.68 3.59
CA ASP A 90 18.01 -9.88 4.05
C ASP A 90 17.14 -10.86 4.84
N ILE A 91 16.04 -10.38 5.44
CA ILE A 91 15.06 -11.23 6.12
C ILE A 91 14.36 -12.18 5.13
N GLY A 92 14.30 -11.82 3.84
CA GLY A 92 13.73 -12.66 2.78
C GLY A 92 12.21 -12.75 2.78
N ASN A 93 11.66 -13.68 1.98
CA ASN A 93 10.21 -13.80 1.70
C ASN A 93 9.57 -12.45 1.35
N ARG A 94 10.18 -11.78 0.36
CA ARG A 94 9.74 -10.46 -0.09
C ARG A 94 8.53 -10.58 -1.00
N ARG A 95 7.48 -9.81 -0.72
CA ARG A 95 6.24 -9.77 -1.51
C ARG A 95 5.87 -8.34 -1.84
N LEU A 96 5.42 -8.10 -3.07
CA LEU A 96 4.79 -6.85 -3.47
C LEU A 96 3.33 -6.88 -3.01
N LEU A 97 2.95 -5.99 -2.10
CA LEU A 97 1.64 -5.99 -1.45
C LEU A 97 0.98 -4.61 -1.53
N TRP A 98 -0.34 -4.60 -1.63
CA TRP A 98 -1.16 -3.40 -1.62
C TRP A 98 -1.26 -2.77 -0.23
N HIS A 99 -1.24 -1.44 -0.17
CA HIS A 99 -1.61 -0.66 1.01
C HIS A 99 -2.50 0.51 0.60
N GLY A 100 -3.71 0.57 1.17
CA GLY A 100 -4.66 1.66 0.96
C GLY A 100 -4.68 2.63 2.14
N SER A 101 -4.81 3.93 1.86
CA SER A 101 -4.98 4.98 2.87
C SER A 101 -5.85 6.11 2.31
N GLY A 102 -6.36 7.00 3.17
CA GLY A 102 -7.05 8.20 2.72
C GLY A 102 -6.09 9.14 1.97
N THR A 103 -6.57 9.80 0.92
CA THR A 103 -5.74 10.68 0.05
C THR A 103 -5.02 11.77 0.85
N THR A 104 -5.65 12.30 1.90
CA THR A 104 -5.06 13.31 2.81
C THR A 104 -3.80 12.83 3.53
N ASN A 105 -3.61 11.52 3.67
CA ASN A 105 -2.50 10.95 4.42
C ASN A 105 -1.24 10.78 3.56
N TYR A 106 -1.36 10.84 2.23
CA TYR A 106 -0.24 10.54 1.33
C TYR A 106 0.89 11.56 1.43
N GLY A 107 0.60 12.83 1.74
CA GLY A 107 1.67 13.82 1.99
C GLY A 107 2.57 13.41 3.17
N GLY A 108 1.98 12.92 4.26
CA GLY A 108 2.71 12.38 5.41
C GLY A 108 3.41 11.06 5.11
N ILE A 109 2.72 10.12 4.45
CA ILE A 109 3.28 8.81 4.09
C ILE A 109 4.48 8.96 3.16
N LEU A 110 4.40 9.80 2.12
CA LEU A 110 5.49 9.99 1.16
C LEU A 110 6.68 10.71 1.78
N SER A 111 6.46 11.66 2.69
CA SER A 111 7.53 12.41 3.35
C SER A 111 8.19 11.69 4.52
N GLN A 112 7.42 10.88 5.26
CA GLN A 112 7.86 10.32 6.56
C GLN A 112 7.84 8.79 6.59
N GLY A 113 7.33 8.14 5.53
CA GLY A 113 7.14 6.69 5.45
C GLY A 113 5.84 6.22 6.09
N LEU A 114 5.52 4.95 5.90
CA LEU A 114 4.38 4.31 6.55
C LEU A 114 4.58 4.24 8.06
N ARG A 115 3.49 4.46 8.80
CA ARG A 115 3.44 4.42 10.26
C ARG A 115 2.40 3.42 10.72
N ILE A 116 2.59 2.93 11.94
CA ILE A 116 1.60 2.08 12.60
C ILE A 116 0.38 2.96 12.91
N ALA A 117 -0.69 2.76 12.16
CA ALA A 117 -1.90 3.56 12.28
C ALA A 117 -2.64 3.27 13.60
N PRO A 118 -3.23 4.29 14.26
CA PRO A 118 -4.25 4.07 15.27
C PRO A 118 -5.57 3.61 14.61
N PRO A 119 -6.38 2.74 15.26
CA PRO A 119 -7.42 1.91 14.65
C PRO A 119 -8.70 2.61 14.15
N GLU A 120 -8.74 3.94 14.00
CA GLU A 120 -9.99 4.69 13.80
C GLU A 120 -10.01 5.63 12.59
N ALA A 121 -9.84 5.12 11.38
CA ALA A 121 -10.01 5.91 10.14
C ALA A 121 -11.35 5.60 9.45
N PRO A 122 -12.23 6.60 9.26
CA PRO A 122 -13.41 6.40 8.42
C PRO A 122 -12.99 6.24 6.95
N VAL A 123 -13.62 5.30 6.25
CA VAL A 123 -13.41 5.04 4.83
C VAL A 123 -14.59 5.62 4.05
N VAL A 124 -14.37 6.65 3.23
CA VAL A 124 -15.40 7.30 2.42
C VAL A 124 -14.87 7.48 1.00
N PHE A 125 -15.64 7.02 -0.01
CA PHE A 125 -15.35 7.22 -1.44
C PHE A 125 -16.61 7.72 -2.15
N SER A 126 -16.46 8.60 -3.15
CA SER A 126 -17.53 9.07 -4.03
C SER A 126 -17.32 8.59 -5.47
N ASP A 127 -18.38 8.54 -6.27
CA ASP A 127 -18.28 8.15 -7.68
C ASP A 127 -17.37 9.10 -8.48
N ASN A 128 -16.58 8.55 -9.40
CA ASN A 128 -15.54 9.23 -10.17
C ASN A 128 -14.47 9.97 -9.35
N ALA A 129 -14.38 9.72 -8.04
CA ALA A 129 -13.27 10.22 -7.26
C ALA A 129 -11.98 9.47 -7.61
N ASP A 130 -10.88 10.23 -7.62
CA ASP A 130 -9.56 9.63 -7.65
C ASP A 130 -9.18 9.13 -6.25
N GLY A 131 -8.58 7.95 -6.22
CA GLY A 131 -7.96 7.33 -5.06
C GLY A 131 -6.48 7.16 -5.27
N LEU A 132 -5.76 6.95 -4.17
CA LEU A 132 -4.35 6.60 -4.17
C LEU A 132 -4.17 5.27 -3.45
N MET A 133 -3.36 4.40 -4.02
CA MET A 133 -2.93 3.13 -3.42
C MET A 133 -1.41 3.01 -3.51
N LEU A 134 -0.79 2.33 -2.54
CA LEU A 134 0.62 1.96 -2.60
C LEU A 134 0.79 0.50 -2.97
N LEU A 135 1.84 0.22 -3.73
CA LEU A 135 2.46 -1.09 -3.78
C LEU A 135 3.81 -1.03 -3.08
N CYS A 136 3.98 -1.89 -2.10
CA CYS A 136 5.17 -1.96 -1.27
C CYS A 136 5.85 -3.32 -1.39
N ASP A 137 7.17 -3.31 -1.50
CA ASP A 137 8.05 -4.47 -1.35
C ASP A 137 8.23 -4.74 0.14
N VAL A 138 7.59 -5.79 0.63
CA VAL A 138 7.51 -6.11 2.06
C VAL A 138 8.33 -7.35 2.35
N ALA A 139 9.35 -7.22 3.20
CA ALA A 139 10.17 -8.33 3.69
C ALA A 139 9.45 -9.07 4.81
N LEU A 140 8.66 -10.10 4.47
CA LEU A 140 7.83 -10.81 5.44
C LEU A 140 8.62 -11.76 6.33
N GLY A 141 9.75 -12.28 5.88
CA GLY A 141 10.54 -13.26 6.60
C GLY A 141 9.75 -14.51 6.99
N LYS A 142 9.98 -14.96 8.23
CA LYS A 142 9.23 -16.06 8.81
C LYS A 142 7.86 -15.57 9.28
N VAL A 143 6.82 -16.06 8.64
CA VAL A 143 5.42 -15.62 8.84
C VAL A 143 4.76 -16.44 9.93
N LYS A 144 4.04 -15.78 10.83
CA LYS A 144 3.15 -16.40 11.81
C LYS A 144 1.72 -16.41 11.27
N GLU A 145 1.18 -17.59 11.02
CA GLU A 145 -0.21 -17.73 10.55
C GLU A 145 -1.19 -17.61 11.72
N GLU A 146 -2.27 -16.85 11.51
CA GLU A 146 -3.36 -16.66 12.47
C GLU A 146 -4.71 -16.78 11.76
N ILE A 147 -5.62 -17.55 12.36
CA ILE A 147 -6.98 -17.78 11.83
C ILE A 147 -7.99 -16.81 12.46
N ASN A 148 -7.73 -16.40 13.71
CA ASN A 148 -8.61 -15.55 14.49
C ASN A 148 -8.00 -14.16 14.65
N ALA A 149 -8.85 -13.13 14.73
CA ALA A 149 -8.40 -11.79 15.08
C ALA A 149 -7.73 -11.80 16.45
N LYS A 150 -6.45 -11.43 16.49
CA LYS A 150 -5.64 -11.42 17.69
C LYS A 150 -4.67 -10.24 17.67
N ASP A 151 -4.63 -9.53 18.78
CA ASP A 151 -3.67 -8.45 18.95
C ASP A 151 -2.25 -9.01 19.09
N HIS A 152 -1.39 -8.52 18.21
CA HIS A 152 0.01 -8.87 18.16
C HIS A 152 0.89 -7.64 18.34
N SER A 153 2.03 -7.88 18.98
CA SER A 153 3.17 -6.97 19.06
C SER A 153 4.46 -7.74 18.81
N LEU A 154 5.57 -7.03 18.60
CA LEU A 154 6.91 -7.61 18.48
C LEU A 154 7.24 -8.64 19.58
N LYS A 155 6.72 -8.46 20.80
CA LYS A 155 6.91 -9.40 21.91
C LYS A 155 6.14 -10.71 21.72
N THR A 156 4.93 -10.63 21.17
CA THR A 156 4.03 -11.80 21.02
C THR A 156 4.35 -12.68 19.81
N ILE A 157 5.07 -12.14 18.82
CA ILE A 157 5.45 -12.86 17.59
C ILE A 157 6.89 -13.38 17.65
N LYS A 158 7.44 -13.58 18.85
CA LYS A 158 8.83 -13.99 19.05
C LYS A 158 9.16 -15.22 18.19
N GLY A 159 10.23 -15.12 17.39
CA GLY A 159 10.65 -16.17 16.45
C GLY A 159 9.99 -16.10 15.08
N TYR A 160 9.24 -15.04 14.80
CA TYR A 160 8.64 -14.66 13.52
C TYR A 160 8.94 -13.19 13.21
N ASN A 161 8.78 -12.80 11.95
CA ASN A 161 9.04 -11.45 11.46
C ASN A 161 7.76 -10.72 11.03
N SER A 162 6.68 -11.46 10.76
CA SER A 162 5.39 -10.93 10.33
C SER A 162 4.26 -11.86 10.75
N VAL A 163 3.03 -11.37 10.63
CA VAL A 163 1.80 -12.14 10.83
C VAL A 163 1.04 -12.19 9.51
N GLN A 164 0.47 -13.35 9.19
CA GLN A 164 -0.51 -13.50 8.12
C GLN A 164 -1.85 -13.89 8.74
N GLY A 165 -2.84 -13.02 8.59
CA GLY A 165 -4.24 -13.35 8.81
C GLY A 165 -4.72 -14.22 7.65
N LEU A 166 -5.13 -15.46 7.95
CA LEU A 166 -5.55 -16.44 6.95
C LEU A 166 -6.99 -16.17 6.51
N GLY A 167 -7.17 -15.77 5.24
CA GLY A 167 -8.45 -15.52 4.60
C GLY A 167 -9.08 -16.75 3.95
N GLY A 168 -10.40 -16.74 3.75
CA GLY A 168 -11.13 -17.79 3.04
C GLY A 168 -10.75 -17.91 1.55
N MET A 169 -10.27 -16.81 0.96
CA MET A 169 -9.84 -16.68 -0.43
C MET A 169 -8.35 -16.34 -0.49
N GLU A 170 -7.58 -17.04 -1.32
CA GLU A 170 -6.18 -16.70 -1.59
C GLU A 170 -5.79 -17.01 -3.04
N PRO A 171 -4.88 -16.23 -3.64
CA PRO A 171 -4.35 -16.58 -4.94
C PRO A 171 -3.50 -17.86 -4.83
N ASP A 172 -3.53 -18.68 -5.88
CA ASP A 172 -2.76 -19.93 -5.94
C ASP A 172 -1.28 -19.68 -5.64
N PRO A 173 -0.73 -20.23 -4.54
CA PRO A 173 0.66 -19.99 -4.14
C PRO A 173 1.69 -20.45 -5.18
N THR A 174 1.32 -21.36 -6.09
CA THR A 174 2.21 -21.87 -7.14
C THR A 174 2.37 -20.91 -8.32
N GLN A 175 1.49 -19.91 -8.44
CA GLN A 175 1.52 -18.89 -9.49
C GLN A 175 2.28 -17.62 -9.08
N LEU A 176 3.06 -17.71 -8.00
CA LEU A 176 3.89 -16.64 -7.51
C LEU A 176 5.09 -16.43 -8.44
N VAL A 177 5.22 -15.22 -8.98
CA VAL A 177 6.28 -14.83 -9.90
C VAL A 177 7.32 -14.01 -9.12
N VAL A 178 8.60 -14.37 -9.25
CA VAL A 178 9.71 -13.58 -8.69
C VAL A 178 10.12 -12.53 -9.72
N CYS A 179 10.13 -11.26 -9.31
CA CYS A 179 10.56 -10.14 -10.13
C CYS A 179 12.09 -9.95 -10.04
N GLU A 180 12.68 -9.26 -11.01
CA GLU A 180 14.14 -9.03 -11.09
C GLU A 180 14.68 -8.30 -9.85
N GLU A 181 13.84 -7.47 -9.23
CA GLU A 181 14.13 -6.72 -8.02
C GLU A 181 14.17 -7.61 -6.75
N GLY A 182 13.81 -8.89 -6.87
CA GLY A 182 13.94 -9.92 -5.83
C GLY A 182 12.73 -10.08 -4.91
N TYR A 183 11.68 -9.27 -5.07
CA TYR A 183 10.37 -9.55 -4.47
C TYR A 183 9.54 -10.45 -5.37
N SER A 184 8.47 -10.99 -4.80
CA SER A 184 7.49 -11.78 -5.54
C SER A 184 6.13 -11.10 -5.63
N ILE A 185 5.41 -11.40 -6.70
CA ILE A 185 4.05 -10.92 -6.96
C ILE A 185 3.18 -12.11 -7.34
N ASN A 186 1.92 -12.11 -6.92
CA ASN A 186 0.96 -13.12 -7.33
C ASN A 186 -0.26 -12.44 -7.96
N THR A 187 -0.34 -12.49 -9.29
CA THR A 187 -1.41 -11.87 -10.07
C THR A 187 -2.54 -12.86 -10.37
N ALA A 188 -2.56 -14.05 -9.77
CA ALA A 188 -3.63 -15.01 -9.95
C ALA A 188 -4.90 -14.53 -9.23
N LYS A 189 -6.07 -14.87 -9.80
CA LYS A 189 -7.35 -14.61 -9.14
C LYS A 189 -7.45 -15.44 -7.85
N PRO A 190 -7.91 -14.85 -6.73
CA PRO A 190 -8.11 -15.60 -5.50
C PRO A 190 -9.10 -16.76 -5.68
N VAL A 191 -8.76 -17.92 -5.13
CA VAL A 191 -9.62 -19.11 -5.10
C VAL A 191 -9.97 -19.46 -3.65
N LYS A 192 -11.08 -20.19 -3.45
CA LYS A 192 -11.46 -20.69 -2.12
C LYS A 192 -10.39 -21.63 -1.59
N THR A 193 -9.95 -21.39 -0.37
CA THR A 193 -9.01 -22.26 0.32
C THR A 193 -9.67 -23.57 0.74
N GLN A 194 -8.92 -24.67 0.67
CA GLN A 194 -9.40 -26.00 1.08
C GLN A 194 -9.76 -26.06 2.58
N SER A 195 -9.20 -25.17 3.39
CA SER A 195 -9.40 -25.07 4.85
C SER A 195 -10.27 -23.87 5.25
N SER A 196 -11.20 -23.45 4.40
CA SER A 196 -12.04 -22.27 4.62
C SER A 196 -13.06 -22.41 5.77
N GLN A 197 -13.30 -23.63 6.28
CA GLN A 197 -14.41 -23.90 7.21
C GLN A 197 -14.32 -23.24 8.60
N ASN A 198 -13.24 -22.54 8.96
CA ASN A 198 -13.12 -21.82 10.23
C ASN A 198 -12.44 -20.44 10.11
N ARG A 199 -12.40 -19.84 8.92
CA ARG A 199 -11.73 -18.54 8.69
C ARG A 199 -12.75 -17.40 8.76
N THR A 200 -12.46 -16.36 9.53
CA THR A 200 -13.32 -15.16 9.63
C THR A 200 -12.94 -14.08 8.62
N LEU A 201 -11.69 -14.04 8.18
CA LEU A 201 -11.22 -13.12 7.14
C LEU A 201 -11.63 -13.63 5.76
N LEU A 202 -12.06 -12.71 4.88
CA LEU A 202 -12.39 -13.05 3.49
C LEU A 202 -11.11 -13.26 2.65
N TYR A 203 -10.13 -12.37 2.80
CA TYR A 203 -8.85 -12.40 2.08
C TYR A 203 -7.68 -12.40 3.06
N ASN A 204 -6.51 -12.82 2.58
CA ASN A 204 -5.30 -12.79 3.39
C ASN A 204 -4.88 -11.35 3.72
N GLU A 205 -4.42 -11.14 4.96
CA GLU A 205 -3.80 -9.89 5.41
C GLU A 205 -2.39 -10.15 5.89
N TYR A 206 -1.44 -9.27 5.58
CA TYR A 206 -0.06 -9.36 6.05
C TYR A 206 0.28 -8.15 6.91
N ILE A 207 0.82 -8.41 8.10
CA ILE A 207 1.15 -7.40 9.08
C ILE A 207 2.63 -7.52 9.43
N VAL A 208 3.35 -6.41 9.25
CA VAL A 208 4.72 -6.22 9.76
C VAL A 208 4.70 -5.21 10.89
N TYR A 209 5.60 -5.38 11.86
CA TYR A 209 5.65 -4.56 13.07
C TYR A 209 6.88 -3.64 13.11
N ASP A 210 7.65 -3.66 12.03
CA ASP A 210 8.85 -2.86 11.83
C ASP A 210 8.74 -2.18 10.46
N VAL A 211 8.82 -0.85 10.45
CA VAL A 211 8.71 -0.04 9.23
C VAL A 211 9.87 -0.30 8.28
N ASP A 212 11.03 -0.75 8.79
CA ASP A 212 12.19 -1.08 7.97
C ASP A 212 11.98 -2.41 7.20
N GLN A 213 10.88 -3.15 7.42
CA GLN A 213 10.46 -4.27 6.57
C GLN A 213 9.68 -3.82 5.33
N ILE A 214 9.48 -2.52 5.13
CA ILE A 214 8.68 -1.97 4.03
C ILE A 214 9.54 -1.07 3.16
N LEU A 215 9.48 -1.29 1.84
CA LEU A 215 10.02 -0.40 0.83
C LEU A 215 8.91 -0.03 -0.14
N MET A 216 8.52 1.24 -0.19
CA MET A 216 7.50 1.72 -1.12
C MET A 216 8.07 1.68 -2.54
N ARG A 217 7.28 1.17 -3.50
CA ARG A 217 7.72 1.00 -4.90
C ARG A 217 6.88 1.78 -5.88
N TYR A 218 5.56 1.73 -5.72
CA TYR A 218 4.64 2.42 -6.61
C TYR A 218 3.58 3.19 -5.83
N LEU A 219 3.30 4.40 -6.29
CA LEU A 219 2.07 5.12 -6.04
C LEU A 219 1.15 4.90 -7.25
N VAL A 220 -0.02 4.31 -7.01
CA VAL A 220 -1.01 4.01 -8.04
C VAL A 220 -2.19 4.94 -7.85
N ARG A 221 -2.43 5.78 -8.86
CA ARG A 221 -3.63 6.62 -8.92
C ARG A 221 -4.75 5.82 -9.57
N THR A 222 -5.83 5.63 -8.85
CA THR A 222 -7.00 4.90 -9.31
C THR A 222 -8.20 5.83 -9.43
N ARG A 223 -9.18 5.47 -10.25
CA ARG A 223 -10.50 6.11 -10.29
C ARG A 223 -11.58 5.14 -9.90
N PHE A 224 -12.42 5.53 -8.96
CA PHE A 224 -13.59 4.73 -8.55
C PHE A 224 -14.71 4.92 -9.57
N LYS A 225 -15.22 3.80 -10.10
CA LYS A 225 -16.41 3.74 -10.94
C LYS A 225 -17.50 3.01 -10.17
N MET A 226 -18.44 3.73 -9.60
CA MET A 226 -19.54 3.12 -8.86
C MET A 226 -20.47 2.38 -9.82
N SER A 227 -20.98 1.22 -9.39
CA SER A 227 -21.97 0.50 -10.17
C SER A 227 -23.28 1.27 -10.17
N THR A 228 -23.76 1.69 -11.33
CA THR A 228 -25.04 2.39 -11.52
C THR A 228 -26.26 1.47 -11.52
N THR A 229 -26.12 0.20 -11.12
CA THR A 229 -27.26 -0.70 -11.03
C THR A 229 -28.12 -0.34 -9.80
N LEU A 230 -29.07 0.58 -10.01
CA LEU A 230 -30.27 0.67 -9.21
C LEU A 230 -31.00 -0.68 -9.34
N ALA A 231 -31.00 -1.46 -8.26
CA ALA A 231 -31.96 -2.55 -8.11
C ALA A 231 -33.34 -1.97 -7.77
#